data_AF-A0A916EK36-F1
#
_entry.id   AF-A0A916EK36-F1
#
_cell.length_a   1.000
_cell.length_b   1.000
_cell.length_c   1.000
_cell.angle_alpha   90.00
_cell.angle_beta   90.00
_cell.angle_gamma   90.00
#
_symmetry.space_group_name_H-M   'P 1'
#
loop_
_entity.id
_entity.type
_entity.pdbx_description
1 polymer ?
#
loop_
_entity_poly.entity_id
_entity_poly.type
_entity_poly.pdbx_seq_one_letter_code
_entity_poly.pdbx_strand_id
1 'polypeptide(L)'
;MALKRINKELHDLGRDPPSSCSAGPIGDDLFHWQATIMGPSDSPYSGGVFFLAIQFPTDYPFKPPKVNFTTRIYHPNINSNGSISLDILRDQWSPALTISKVLLSLCSRLTDPTIDDPLVPEIAHVYKTDRTRYEATCREWTRKMLYMSKFCKSNDHLVTSIIIYEIKSMLGIRILEIIQINILPGSISLT
;
A
#
# COMPACT_ATOMS: atom_id res chain seq x y z
N MET A 1 3.52 13.54 23.82
CA MET A 1 4.41 13.98 22.72
C MET A 1 4.17 13.19 21.44
N ALA A 2 3.98 11.86 21.50
CA ALA A 2 3.65 11.01 20.35
C ALA A 2 2.48 11.53 19.50
N LEU A 3 1.32 11.81 20.11
CA LEU A 3 0.15 12.30 19.39
C LEU A 3 0.40 13.62 18.63
N LYS A 4 1.17 14.55 19.23
CA LYS A 4 1.56 15.81 18.58
C LYS A 4 2.44 15.55 17.36
N ARG A 5 3.36 14.58 17.45
CA ARG A 5 4.21 14.15 16.35
C ARG A 5 3.40 13.48 15.23
N ILE A 6 2.50 12.56 15.57
CA ILE A 6 1.62 11.87 14.62
C ILE A 6 0.75 12.87 13.85
N ASN A 7 0.10 13.81 14.55
CA ASN A 7 -0.71 14.85 13.90
C ASN A 7 0.12 15.74 12.97
N LYS A 8 1.35 16.08 13.36
CA LYS A 8 2.26 16.83 12.49
C LYS A 8 2.53 16.04 11.19
N GLU A 9 2.86 14.76 11.29
CA GLU A 9 3.10 13.94 10.11
C GLU A 9 1.87 13.75 9.23
N LEU A 10 0.68 13.65 9.83
CA LEU A 10 -0.58 13.59 9.08
C LEU A 10 -0.82 14.88 8.29
N HIS A 11 -0.58 16.03 8.92
CA HIS A 11 -0.66 17.33 8.25
C HIS A 11 0.38 17.45 7.13
N ASP A 12 1.63 17.03 7.38
CA ASP A 12 2.70 17.10 6.40
C ASP A 12 2.42 16.19 5.19
N LEU A 13 1.87 14.97 5.40
CA LEU A 13 1.40 14.08 4.34
C LEU A 13 0.25 14.67 3.52
N GLY A 14 -0.68 15.38 4.17
CA GLY A 14 -1.78 16.05 3.46
C GLY A 14 -1.31 17.25 2.64
N ARG A 15 -0.23 17.92 3.07
CA ARG A 15 0.35 19.08 2.38
C ARG A 15 1.26 18.68 1.22
N ASP A 16 2.08 17.64 1.41
CA ASP A 16 3.08 17.17 0.45
C ASP A 16 3.05 15.63 0.38
N PRO A 17 2.05 15.05 -0.32
CA PRO A 17 1.87 13.61 -0.39
C PRO A 17 2.99 12.96 -1.22
N PRO A 18 3.55 11.81 -0.77
CA PRO A 18 4.57 11.11 -1.56
C PRO A 18 3.96 10.58 -2.87
N SER A 19 4.74 10.63 -3.94
CA SER A 19 4.33 10.09 -5.24
C SER A 19 4.00 8.60 -5.10
N SER A 20 2.82 8.20 -5.56
CA SER A 20 2.38 6.78 -5.59
C SER A 20 2.14 6.12 -4.23
N CYS A 21 2.25 6.86 -3.11
CA CYS A 21 2.04 6.28 -1.79
C CYS A 21 1.11 7.24 -0.98
N SER A 22 0.14 6.73 -0.22
CA SER A 22 -0.78 7.54 0.62
C SER A 22 -0.97 6.88 1.99
N ALA A 23 -1.29 7.65 3.03
CA ALA A 23 -1.54 7.11 4.36
C ALA A 23 -2.41 8.02 5.24
N GLY A 24 -3.15 7.43 6.16
CA GLY A 24 -3.96 8.15 7.14
C GLY A 24 -4.58 7.24 8.21
N PRO A 25 -5.17 7.81 9.25
CA PRO A 25 -5.78 7.07 10.35
C PRO A 25 -7.00 6.26 9.90
N ILE A 26 -7.23 5.13 10.57
CA ILE A 26 -8.42 4.29 10.37
C ILE A 26 -9.44 4.68 11.45
N GLY A 27 -10.54 5.31 11.03
CA GLY A 27 -11.55 5.82 11.96
C GLY A 27 -10.98 6.94 12.84
N ASP A 28 -11.30 6.90 14.14
CA ASP A 28 -10.91 7.93 15.10
C ASP A 28 -9.56 7.67 15.79
N ASP A 29 -8.96 6.49 15.58
CA ASP A 29 -7.70 6.11 16.23
C ASP A 29 -6.47 6.60 15.45
N LEU A 30 -5.85 7.67 15.97
CA LEU A 30 -4.66 8.27 15.37
C LEU A 30 -3.40 7.37 15.48
N PHE A 31 -3.39 6.32 16.30
CA PHE A 31 -2.26 5.40 16.42
C PHE A 31 -2.33 4.22 15.45
N HIS A 32 -3.42 4.06 14.70
CA HIS A 32 -3.58 3.03 13.69
C HIS A 32 -3.89 3.66 12.34
N TRP A 33 -2.96 3.51 11.41
CA TRP A 33 -3.09 4.05 10.06
C TRP A 33 -3.18 2.93 9.03
N GLN A 34 -3.86 3.24 7.93
CA GLN A 34 -3.77 2.50 6.69
C GLN A 34 -2.91 3.30 5.73
N ALA A 35 -2.02 2.61 5.03
CA ALA A 35 -1.30 3.16 3.90
C ALA A 35 -1.60 2.38 2.63
N THR A 36 -1.45 3.06 1.50
CA THR A 36 -1.57 2.50 0.17
C THR A 36 -0.28 2.78 -0.58
N ILE A 37 0.24 1.77 -1.27
CA ILE A 37 1.35 1.89 -2.21
C ILE A 37 0.84 1.44 -3.58
N MET A 38 0.95 2.32 -4.56
CA MET A 38 0.75 1.98 -5.97
C MET A 38 2.01 1.29 -6.48
N GLY A 39 1.84 0.15 -7.13
CA GLY A 39 2.95 -0.62 -7.68
C GLY A 39 3.75 0.21 -8.70
N PRO A 40 5.09 0.33 -8.55
CA PRO A 40 5.92 1.11 -9.47
C PRO A 40 5.78 0.63 -10.92
N SER A 41 5.69 1.58 -11.86
CA SER A 41 5.40 1.29 -13.27
C SER A 41 6.49 0.49 -13.98
N ASP A 42 7.73 0.63 -13.51
CA ASP A 42 8.95 -0.04 -13.99
C ASP A 42 9.21 -1.39 -13.28
N SER A 43 8.25 -1.86 -12.48
CA SER A 43 8.35 -3.10 -11.71
C SER A 43 7.29 -4.12 -12.15
N PRO A 44 7.44 -5.43 -11.83
CA PRO A 44 6.39 -6.40 -12.08
C PRO A 44 5.13 -6.20 -11.21
N TYR A 45 5.16 -5.23 -10.30
CA TYR A 45 4.03 -4.82 -9.46
C TYR A 45 3.18 -3.71 -10.10
N SER A 46 3.56 -3.21 -11.28
CA SER A 46 2.85 -2.15 -12.01
C SER A 46 1.34 -2.41 -12.12
N GLY A 47 0.55 -1.38 -11.84
CA GLY A 47 -0.92 -1.43 -11.81
C GLY A 47 -1.52 -2.10 -10.57
N GLY A 48 -0.68 -2.62 -9.67
CA GLY A 48 -1.08 -3.11 -8.36
C GLY A 48 -1.41 -2.01 -7.35
N VAL A 49 -2.28 -2.32 -6.40
CA VAL A 49 -2.58 -1.47 -5.24
C VAL A 49 -2.36 -2.30 -3.99
N PHE A 50 -1.39 -1.90 -3.18
CA PHE A 50 -0.98 -2.63 -1.98
C PHE A 50 -1.34 -1.85 -0.73
N PHE A 51 -2.18 -2.45 0.12
CA PHE A 51 -2.54 -1.90 1.42
C PHE A 51 -1.57 -2.36 2.50
N LEU A 52 -1.26 -1.45 3.41
CA LEU A 52 -0.43 -1.67 4.58
C LEU A 52 -1.14 -1.16 5.84
N ALA A 53 -0.91 -1.84 6.95
CA ALA A 53 -1.29 -1.37 8.29
C ALA A 53 -0.05 -0.78 8.97
N ILE A 54 -0.22 0.37 9.60
CA ILE A 54 0.80 1.07 10.37
C ILE A 54 0.28 1.23 11.79
N GLN A 55 1.03 0.74 12.78
CA GLN A 55 0.71 0.88 14.20
C GLN A 55 1.82 1.65 14.90
N PHE A 56 1.49 2.82 15.41
CA PHE A 56 2.44 3.65 16.16
C PHE A 56 2.57 3.16 17.61
N PRO A 57 3.78 3.09 18.18
CA PRO A 57 3.94 2.82 19.59
C PRO A 57 3.60 4.06 20.43
N THR A 58 3.33 3.86 21.72
CA THR A 58 2.99 4.95 22.64
C THR A 58 4.13 5.95 22.88
N ASP A 59 5.37 5.52 22.67
CA ASP A 59 6.61 6.30 22.78
C ASP A 59 7.15 6.81 21.43
N TYR A 60 6.33 6.81 20.37
CA TYR A 60 6.68 7.42 19.09
C TYR A 60 7.12 8.89 19.25
N PRO A 61 8.19 9.36 18.57
CA PRO A 61 9.00 8.71 17.54
C PRO A 61 10.28 8.02 18.07
N PHE A 62 10.40 7.75 19.37
CA PHE A 62 11.61 7.12 19.91
C PHE A 62 11.70 5.63 19.57
N LYS A 63 10.57 4.97 19.32
CA LYS A 63 10.50 3.65 18.70
C LYS A 63 9.85 3.71 17.32
N PRO A 64 10.23 2.82 16.39
CA PRO A 64 9.63 2.74 15.07
C PRO A 64 8.15 2.31 15.14
N PRO A 65 7.34 2.70 14.15
CA PRO A 65 6.02 2.13 13.95
C PRO A 65 6.15 0.69 13.45
N LYS A 66 5.17 -0.16 13.79
CA LYS A 66 5.04 -1.46 13.13
C LYS A 66 4.33 -1.27 11.80
N VAL A 67 4.92 -1.79 10.73
CA VAL A 67 4.36 -1.69 9.37
C VAL A 67 4.25 -3.08 8.77
N ASN A 68 3.07 -3.43 8.28
CA ASN A 68 2.79 -4.74 7.70
C ASN A 68 1.94 -4.60 6.44
N PHE A 69 2.26 -5.38 5.40
CA PHE A 69 1.39 -5.51 4.24
C PHE A 69 0.12 -6.28 4.63
N THR A 70 -1.05 -5.70 4.38
CA THR A 70 -2.32 -6.42 4.47
C THR A 70 -2.70 -7.06 3.14
N THR A 71 -2.21 -6.49 2.04
CA THR A 71 -2.30 -7.11 0.71
C THR A 71 -1.17 -8.11 0.53
N ARG A 72 -1.50 -9.36 0.16
CA ARG A 72 -0.47 -10.37 -0.11
C ARG A 72 0.35 -9.96 -1.32
N ILE A 73 1.66 -10.16 -1.25
CA ILE A 73 2.60 -9.82 -2.31
C ILE A 73 3.67 -10.91 -2.41
N TYR A 74 4.10 -11.22 -3.63
CA TYR A 74 5.18 -12.16 -3.87
C TYR A 74 6.50 -11.38 -3.93
N HIS A 75 7.25 -11.32 -2.83
CA HIS A 75 8.45 -10.49 -2.72
C HIS A 75 9.47 -11.13 -1.76
N PRO A 76 10.79 -11.11 -2.04
CA PRO A 76 11.80 -11.78 -1.19
C PRO A 76 11.95 -11.15 0.21
N ASN A 77 11.64 -9.86 0.35
CA ASN A 77 11.70 -9.14 1.63
C ASN A 77 10.35 -8.98 2.34
N ILE A 78 9.28 -9.63 1.86
CA ILE A 78 7.96 -9.58 2.49
C ILE A 78 7.41 -11.00 2.61
N ASN A 79 7.12 -11.44 3.83
CA ASN A 79 6.62 -12.81 4.04
C ASN A 79 5.10 -12.91 3.84
N SER A 80 4.55 -14.13 3.93
CA SER A 80 3.12 -14.41 3.76
C SER A 80 2.21 -13.75 4.81
N ASN A 81 2.76 -13.38 5.97
CA ASN A 81 2.07 -12.64 7.02
C ASN A 81 2.16 -11.11 6.83
N GLY A 82 2.81 -10.65 5.76
CA GLY A 82 2.99 -9.24 5.45
C GLY A 82 4.09 -8.54 6.24
N SER A 83 4.89 -9.26 7.02
CA SER A 83 6.05 -8.68 7.71
C SER A 83 7.13 -8.29 6.72
N ILE A 84 7.80 -7.17 6.98
CA ILE A 84 8.74 -6.53 6.06
C ILE A 84 10.16 -6.59 6.64
N SER A 85 11.15 -6.92 5.80
CA SER A 85 12.57 -6.73 6.13
C SER A 85 12.99 -5.33 5.71
N LEU A 86 12.94 -4.38 6.64
CA LEU A 86 13.44 -3.03 6.41
C LEU A 86 14.22 -2.58 7.65
N ASP A 87 15.48 -2.24 7.44
CA ASP A 87 16.45 -1.81 8.47
C ASP A 87 16.00 -0.53 9.18
N ILE A 88 15.45 0.44 8.44
CA ILE A 88 14.94 1.68 9.04
C ILE A 88 13.74 1.45 9.97
N LEU A 89 13.07 0.30 9.92
CA LEU A 89 12.02 -0.08 10.88
C LEU A 89 12.55 -0.90 12.06
N ARG A 90 13.87 -1.11 12.13
CA ARG A 90 14.55 -1.91 13.15
C ARG A 90 15.69 -1.10 13.78
N ASP A 91 16.93 -1.45 13.44
CA ASP A 91 18.16 -0.95 14.03
C ASP A 91 18.57 0.42 13.48
N GLN A 92 18.15 0.77 12.26
CA GLN A 92 18.43 2.09 11.65
C GLN A 92 17.29 3.10 11.84
N TRP A 93 16.32 2.80 12.70
CA TRP A 93 15.27 3.76 13.03
C TRP A 93 15.89 4.99 13.70
N SER A 94 15.57 6.17 13.15
CA SER A 94 15.88 7.45 13.76
C SER A 94 14.59 8.21 14.04
N PRO A 95 14.43 8.88 15.20
CA PRO A 95 13.30 9.76 15.46
C PRO A 95 13.12 10.88 14.42
N ALA A 96 14.11 11.17 13.58
CA ALA A 96 14.03 12.12 12.47
C ALA A 96 13.38 11.54 11.20
N LEU A 97 13.19 10.22 11.10
CA LEU A 97 12.46 9.58 10.01
C LEU A 97 10.96 9.84 10.15
N THR A 98 10.27 9.91 9.02
CA THR A 98 8.82 10.13 8.93
C THR A 98 8.15 8.97 8.19
N ILE A 99 6.84 8.83 8.33
CA ILE A 99 6.03 7.86 7.60
C ILE A 99 6.18 8.05 6.09
N SER A 100 6.22 9.29 5.60
CA SER A 100 6.49 9.57 4.19
C SER A 100 7.80 8.93 3.72
N LYS A 101 8.90 9.10 4.48
CA LYS A 101 10.19 8.46 4.17
C LYS A 101 10.13 6.94 4.24
N VAL A 102 9.43 6.38 5.23
CA VAL A 102 9.22 4.93 5.35
C VAL A 102 8.50 4.39 4.11
N LEU A 103 7.41 5.02 3.68
CA LEU A 103 6.66 4.61 2.50
C LEU A 103 7.50 4.72 1.23
N LEU A 104 8.26 5.81 1.05
CA LEU A 104 9.17 5.96 -0.09
C LEU A 104 10.25 4.88 -0.12
N SER A 105 10.83 4.53 1.04
CA SER A 105 11.78 3.43 1.15
C SER A 105 11.15 2.08 0.80
N LEU A 106 9.90 1.83 1.19
CA LEU A 106 9.16 0.63 0.80
C LEU A 106 8.87 0.61 -0.70
N CYS A 107 8.40 1.73 -1.26
CA CYS A 107 8.13 1.91 -2.68
C CYS A 107 9.44 1.62 -3.49
N SER A 108 10.61 2.06 -3.01
CA SER A 108 11.93 1.74 -3.59
C SER A 108 12.31 0.25 -3.47
N ARG A 109 12.02 -0.39 -2.33
CA ARG A 109 12.30 -1.82 -2.12
C ARG A 109 11.51 -2.74 -3.03
N LEU A 110 10.31 -2.34 -3.47
CA LEU A 110 9.55 -3.10 -4.46
C LEU A 110 10.26 -3.18 -5.81
N THR A 111 10.98 -2.12 -6.21
CA THR A 111 11.74 -2.10 -7.46
C THR A 111 13.10 -2.77 -7.30
N ASP A 112 13.76 -2.58 -6.16
CA ASP A 112 15.09 -3.12 -5.86
C ASP A 112 15.10 -3.93 -4.56
N PRO A 113 14.78 -5.25 -4.63
CA PRO A 113 14.75 -6.13 -3.46
C PRO A 113 16.16 -6.47 -2.95
N THR A 114 16.32 -6.53 -1.63
CA THR A 114 17.57 -6.92 -0.96
C THR A 114 17.70 -8.44 -0.93
N ILE A 115 18.75 -9.02 -1.52
CA ILE A 115 18.90 -10.49 -1.66
C ILE A 115 19.98 -11.09 -0.76
N ASP A 116 20.66 -10.27 0.03
CA ASP A 116 21.71 -10.73 0.96
C ASP A 116 21.13 -11.30 2.26
N ASP A 117 20.01 -10.72 2.73
CA ASP A 117 19.24 -11.20 3.89
C ASP A 117 17.72 -11.22 3.58
N PRO A 118 17.26 -12.16 2.74
CA PRO A 118 15.86 -12.23 2.36
C PRO A 118 15.01 -12.86 3.47
N LEU A 119 13.83 -12.29 3.73
CA LEU A 119 12.83 -12.92 4.61
C LEU A 119 12.26 -14.22 4.02
N VAL A 120 12.25 -14.33 2.69
CA VAL A 120 11.80 -15.52 1.96
C VAL A 120 12.91 -16.01 1.04
N PRO A 121 13.80 -16.90 1.53
CA PRO A 121 14.96 -17.38 0.77
C PRO A 121 14.60 -18.05 -0.56
N GLU A 122 13.45 -18.71 -0.63
CA GLU A 122 12.95 -19.36 -1.85
C GLU A 122 12.69 -18.34 -2.97
N ILE A 123 11.99 -17.23 -2.66
CA ILE A 123 11.71 -16.17 -3.63
C ILE A 123 13.02 -15.49 -4.06
N ALA A 124 13.92 -15.26 -3.11
CA ALA A 124 15.25 -14.71 -3.37
C ALA A 124 16.09 -15.62 -4.28
N HIS A 125 15.98 -16.94 -4.12
CA HIS A 125 16.64 -17.90 -5.00
C HIS A 125 16.09 -17.78 -6.43
N VAL A 126 14.77 -17.78 -6.62
CA VAL A 126 14.15 -17.59 -7.95
C VAL A 126 14.54 -16.25 -8.56
N TYR A 127 14.59 -15.18 -7.78
CA TYR A 127 15.04 -13.86 -8.26
C TYR A 127 16.48 -13.88 -8.81
N LYS A 128 17.37 -14.67 -8.19
CA LYS A 128 18.77 -14.85 -8.59
C LYS A 128 18.94 -15.80 -9.78
N THR A 129 18.16 -16.89 -9.84
CA THR A 129 18.35 -17.95 -10.85
C THR A 129 17.49 -17.79 -12.10
N ASP A 130 16.28 -17.25 -11.97
CA ASP A 130 15.32 -17.11 -13.06
C ASP A 130 14.48 -15.84 -12.90
N ARG A 131 15.05 -14.72 -13.36
CA ARG A 131 14.41 -13.40 -13.29
C ARG A 131 13.08 -13.37 -14.04
N THR A 132 12.99 -14.04 -15.18
CA THR A 132 11.78 -14.07 -16.02
C THR A 132 10.63 -14.75 -15.28
N ARG A 133 10.89 -15.90 -14.63
CA ARG A 133 9.89 -16.59 -13.82
C ARG A 133 9.49 -15.78 -12.59
N TYR A 134 10.45 -15.13 -11.93
CA TYR A 134 10.17 -14.24 -10.80
C TYR A 134 9.18 -13.15 -11.23
N GLU A 135 9.47 -12.41 -12.30
CA GLU A 135 8.61 -11.33 -12.78
C GLU A 135 7.24 -11.82 -13.22
N ALA A 136 7.16 -12.94 -13.94
CA ALA A 136 5.90 -13.53 -14.35
C ALA A 136 5.02 -13.89 -13.14
N THR A 137 5.62 -14.45 -12.09
CA THR A 137 4.93 -14.78 -10.84
C THR A 137 4.45 -13.52 -10.11
N CYS A 138 5.30 -12.49 -10.00
CA CYS A 138 4.92 -11.21 -9.40
C CYS A 138 3.74 -10.55 -10.12
N ARG A 139 3.75 -10.53 -11.46
CA ARG A 139 2.65 -9.97 -12.27
C ARG A 139 1.35 -10.73 -12.04
N GLU A 140 1.40 -12.05 -12.00
CA GLU A 140 0.23 -12.88 -11.76
C GLU A 140 -0.37 -12.66 -10.36
N TRP A 141 0.48 -12.59 -9.34
CA TRP A 141 0.04 -12.26 -7.97
C TRP A 141 -0.58 -10.87 -7.89
N THR A 142 0.06 -9.88 -8.52
CA THR A 142 -0.42 -8.50 -8.58
C THR A 142 -1.81 -8.42 -9.22
N ARG A 143 -2.00 -9.09 -10.35
CA ARG A 143 -3.29 -9.19 -11.05
C ARG A 143 -4.37 -9.85 -10.19
N LYS A 144 -4.02 -10.95 -9.51
CA LYS A 144 -4.95 -11.68 -8.63
C LYS A 144 -5.43 -10.82 -7.45
N MET A 145 -4.52 -10.10 -6.80
CA MET A 145 -4.87 -9.23 -5.66
C MET A 145 -5.69 -8.01 -6.11
N LEU A 146 -5.40 -7.46 -7.30
CA LEU A 146 -6.21 -6.39 -7.87
C LEU A 146 -7.66 -6.84 -8.09
N TYR A 147 -7.87 -8.05 -8.62
CA TYR A 147 -9.22 -8.59 -8.81
C TYR A 147 -9.95 -8.81 -7.48
N MET A 148 -9.27 -9.38 -6.48
CA MET A 148 -9.85 -9.60 -5.15
C MET A 148 -10.21 -8.28 -4.43
N SER A 149 -9.38 -7.25 -4.56
CA SER A 149 -9.66 -5.95 -3.94
C SER A 149 -10.88 -5.26 -4.56
N LYS A 150 -11.11 -5.41 -5.88
CA LYS A 150 -12.31 -4.91 -6.56
C LYS A 150 -13.58 -5.63 -6.08
N PHE A 151 -13.51 -6.94 -5.87
CA PHE A 151 -14.64 -7.75 -5.39
C PHE A 151 -14.99 -7.48 -3.92
N CYS A 152 -14.00 -7.22 -3.07
CA CYS A 152 -14.26 -6.86 -1.66
C CYS A 152 -14.90 -5.45 -1.57
N LYS A 153 -14.44 -4.50 -2.39
CA LYS A 153 -14.94 -3.12 -2.41
C LYS A 153 -16.36 -2.95 -2.98
N SER A 154 -16.91 -3.92 -3.71
CA SER A 154 -18.31 -3.86 -4.14
C SER A 154 -19.32 -4.10 -3.01
N ASN A 155 -18.87 -4.50 -1.81
CA ASN A 155 -19.73 -4.74 -0.65
C ASN A 155 -19.58 -3.72 0.49
N ASP A 156 -18.69 -2.71 0.37
CA ASP A 156 -18.48 -1.68 1.40
C ASP A 156 -18.57 -0.25 0.80
N HIS A 157 -19.66 0.45 1.11
CA HIS A 157 -20.00 1.79 0.59
C HIS A 157 -19.01 2.92 0.94
N LEU A 158 -18.09 2.71 1.89
CA LEU A 158 -17.19 3.76 2.42
C LEU A 158 -15.86 3.88 1.65
N VAL A 159 -15.38 2.80 1.03
CA VAL A 159 -14.05 2.76 0.39
C VAL A 159 -14.08 3.34 -1.03
N THR A 160 -15.27 3.42 -1.63
CA THR A 160 -15.50 4.07 -2.93
C THR A 160 -15.11 5.55 -2.88
N SER A 161 -15.29 6.22 -1.75
CA SER A 161 -14.98 7.64 -1.60
C SER A 161 -13.49 7.95 -1.73
N ILE A 162 -12.60 7.14 -1.16
CA ILE A 162 -11.14 7.42 -1.18
C ILE A 162 -10.56 7.19 -2.58
N ILE A 163 -10.95 6.10 -3.27
CA ILE A 163 -10.49 5.84 -4.64
C ILE A 163 -11.08 6.83 -5.64
N ILE A 164 -12.34 7.26 -5.47
CA ILE A 164 -12.92 8.31 -6.31
C ILE A 164 -12.18 9.65 -6.10
N TYR A 165 -11.72 9.96 -4.88
CA TYR A 165 -10.95 11.18 -4.61
C TYR A 165 -9.54 11.15 -5.22
N GLU A 166 -8.83 10.01 -5.19
CA GLU A 166 -7.51 9.88 -5.84
C GLU A 166 -7.61 9.91 -7.38
N ILE A 167 -8.64 9.27 -7.96
CA ILE A 167 -8.91 9.36 -9.41
C ILE A 167 -9.33 10.79 -9.82
N LYS A 168 -10.11 11.50 -8.98
CA LYS A 168 -10.45 12.92 -9.17
C LYS A 168 -9.20 13.82 -9.19
N SER A 169 -8.25 13.59 -8.28
CA SER A 169 -7.01 14.37 -8.17
C SER A 169 -6.08 14.14 -9.37
N MET A 170 -6.03 12.92 -9.90
CA MET A 170 -5.19 12.58 -11.06
C MET A 170 -5.78 13.01 -12.42
N LEU A 171 -7.11 13.07 -12.58
CA LEU A 171 -7.71 13.27 -13.92
C LEU A 171 -8.36 14.64 -14.15
N GLY A 172 -8.52 15.50 -13.13
CA GLY A 172 -9.05 16.86 -13.32
C GLY A 172 -10.49 16.91 -13.89
N ILE A 173 -11.28 15.84 -13.73
CA ILE A 173 -12.61 15.70 -14.33
C ILE A 173 -13.66 16.42 -13.48
N ARG A 174 -14.46 17.28 -14.11
CA ARG A 174 -15.59 18.00 -13.48
C ARG A 174 -16.72 17.03 -13.12
N ILE A 175 -17.35 17.26 -11.98
CA ILE A 175 -18.29 16.43 -11.21
C ILE A 175 -19.49 15.81 -12.00
N LEU A 176 -19.76 16.22 -13.24
CA LEU A 176 -21.05 15.95 -13.90
C LEU A 176 -21.09 14.76 -14.87
N GLU A 177 -19.97 14.10 -15.20
CA GLU A 177 -19.98 13.04 -16.24
C GLU A 177 -20.01 11.58 -15.73
N ILE A 178 -19.93 11.33 -14.42
CA ILE A 178 -19.85 9.96 -13.86
C ILE A 178 -21.18 9.53 -13.20
N ILE A 179 -22.32 9.85 -13.82
CA ILE A 179 -23.64 9.32 -13.40
C ILE A 179 -24.08 8.11 -14.23
N GLN A 180 -23.42 7.78 -15.35
CA GLN A 180 -23.90 6.68 -16.22
C GLN A 180 -23.24 5.31 -16.03
N ILE A 181 -22.27 5.15 -15.13
CA ILE A 181 -21.58 3.86 -14.97
C ILE A 181 -21.69 3.40 -13.52
N ASN A 182 -22.88 2.92 -13.13
CA ASN A 182 -23.05 1.72 -12.30
C ASN A 182 -24.54 1.41 -12.03
N ILE A 183 -24.83 0.11 -11.98
CA ILE A 183 -26.01 -0.56 -11.42
C ILE A 183 -27.23 -0.71 -12.34
N LEU A 184 -27.39 -1.92 -12.91
CA LEU A 184 -28.59 -2.75 -12.68
C LEU A 184 -28.22 -4.24 -12.80
N PRO A 185 -28.26 -5.03 -11.70
CA PRO A 185 -28.44 -6.48 -11.76
C PRO A 185 -29.95 -6.78 -11.95
N GLY A 186 -30.26 -7.85 -12.68
CA GLY A 186 -31.55 -8.04 -13.36
C GLY A 186 -32.79 -8.32 -12.50
N SER A 187 -33.94 -8.16 -13.16
CA SER A 187 -35.15 -9.04 -13.17
C SER A 187 -36.45 -8.22 -13.27
N ILE A 188 -37.05 -8.09 -14.47
CA ILE A 188 -38.51 -7.97 -14.60
C ILE A 188 -38.95 -8.82 -15.80
N SER A 189 -39.97 -9.64 -15.54
CA SER A 189 -40.56 -10.66 -16.39
C SER A 189 -41.58 -10.09 -17.39
N LEU A 190 -41.77 -10.84 -18.49
CA LEU A 190 -42.95 -10.96 -19.38
C LEU A 190 -43.47 -9.74 -20.15
N THR A 191 -43.37 -9.80 -21.49
CA THR A 191 -44.51 -10.19 -22.35
C THR A 191 -44.00 -10.84 -23.63
#